data_AF-A0A0B7MFR1-F1
#
_entry.id   AF-A0A0B7MFR1-F1
#
_cell.length_a   1.000
_cell.length_b   1.000
_cell.length_c   1.000
_cell.angle_alpha   90.00
_cell.angle_beta   90.00
_cell.angle_gamma   90.00
#
_symmetry.space_group_name_H-M   'P 1'
#
loop_
_entity.id
_entity.type
_entity.pdbx_description
1 polymer ?
#
loop_
_entity_poly.entity_id
_entity_poly.type
_entity_poly.pdbx_seq_one_letter_code
_entity_poly.pdbx_strand_id
1 'polypeptide(L)'
;MKTKLTRIRMRVISLLLVISMMVVSYSGCWSRVEIEKMSFISVVGVDRAGSDLLVSFQIVNPSALAKNGGTGGGGGEPPVFVLSVKGRTLPDALAKISQESPRAVRFKQLDAVVLGESLGKEGVSHIMDFFARHWEMRRSIWIIVAKGSAQEILLKGAPVQEKVPGMAIKMLMDRRDRLAPTHYPIKLGDFLNGMSMEGTDAIASAVSVEPMQEKIAGESVEDKDEDGNKAAAEKKEIVFEGAGVFRGAKLVGYLGPHEARGVLWVSGKIQGGIYTVPPPSQGTLGSLVTEKSSVRVKPVISKDNIRFQINIYDEGYV
;
A
#
# COMPACT_ATOMS: atom_id res chain seq x y z
N MET A 1 35.64 15.84 -69.82
CA MET A 1 36.06 16.17 -68.44
C MET A 1 34.92 16.61 -67.51
N LYS A 2 33.96 17.44 -67.96
CA LYS A 2 32.85 17.97 -67.12
C LYS A 2 31.92 16.90 -66.52
N THR A 3 31.72 15.76 -67.18
CA THR A 3 30.82 14.67 -66.74
C THR A 3 31.38 13.77 -65.64
N LYS A 4 32.71 13.67 -65.51
CA LYS A 4 33.35 12.92 -64.40
C LYS A 4 33.31 13.72 -63.10
N LEU A 5 33.45 15.04 -63.18
CA LEU A 5 33.45 15.93 -62.01
C LEU A 5 32.06 16.02 -61.33
N THR A 6 30.98 16.01 -62.11
CA THR A 6 29.60 16.00 -61.59
C THR A 6 29.24 14.69 -60.89
N ARG A 7 29.69 13.53 -61.40
CA ARG A 7 29.48 12.23 -60.74
C ARG A 7 30.23 12.12 -59.40
N ILE A 8 31.43 12.69 -59.31
CA ILE A 8 32.20 12.71 -58.04
C ILE A 8 31.52 13.62 -57.02
N ARG A 9 31.07 14.83 -57.40
CA ARG A 9 30.32 15.72 -56.50
C ARG A 9 29.03 15.09 -55.98
N MET A 10 28.28 14.39 -56.83
CA MET A 10 27.03 13.71 -56.44
C MET A 10 27.28 12.54 -55.49
N ARG A 11 28.38 11.81 -55.65
CA ARG A 11 28.82 10.76 -54.71
C ARG A 11 29.26 11.33 -53.37
N VAL A 12 29.98 12.44 -53.34
CA VAL A 12 30.39 13.12 -52.10
C VAL A 12 29.18 13.67 -51.34
N ILE A 13 28.22 14.28 -52.04
CA ILE A 13 26.97 14.76 -51.42
C ILE A 13 26.15 13.59 -50.85
N SER A 14 26.02 12.49 -51.59
CA SER A 14 25.33 11.28 -51.11
C SER A 14 26.02 10.69 -49.87
N LEU A 15 27.36 10.64 -49.86
CA LEU A 15 28.14 10.15 -48.72
C LEU A 15 27.94 11.05 -47.48
N LEU A 16 27.95 12.38 -47.66
CA LEU A 16 27.69 13.34 -46.58
C LEU A 16 26.26 13.23 -46.03
N LEU A 17 25.29 12.94 -46.89
CA LEU A 17 23.89 12.73 -46.51
C LEU A 17 23.70 11.46 -45.69
N VAL A 18 24.37 10.37 -46.08
CA VAL A 18 24.39 9.10 -45.32
C VAL A 18 25.09 9.27 -43.97
N ILE A 19 26.20 10.00 -43.92
CA ILE A 19 26.91 10.31 -42.67
C ILE A 19 26.04 11.18 -41.74
N SER A 20 25.37 12.20 -42.28
CA SER A 20 24.43 13.04 -41.53
C SER A 20 23.28 12.23 -40.94
N MET A 21 22.70 11.31 -41.73
CA MET A 21 21.63 10.42 -41.29
C MET A 21 22.09 9.42 -40.21
N MET A 22 23.34 8.94 -40.26
CA MET A 22 23.93 8.14 -39.19
C MET A 22 24.08 8.94 -37.90
N VAL A 23 24.58 10.17 -37.94
CA VAL A 23 24.79 11.00 -36.74
C VAL A 23 23.48 11.30 -36.00
N VAL A 24 22.39 11.56 -36.73
CA VAL A 24 21.05 11.77 -36.12
C VAL A 24 20.53 10.48 -35.45
N SER A 25 20.86 9.32 -36.01
CA SER A 25 20.46 8.01 -35.48
C SER A 25 21.24 7.58 -34.22
N TYR A 26 22.37 8.22 -33.92
CA TYR A 26 23.17 7.97 -32.71
C TYR A 26 22.77 8.83 -31.50
N SER A 27 21.78 9.72 -31.62
CA SER A 27 21.27 10.51 -30.49
C SER A 27 20.36 9.73 -29.53
N GLY A 28 20.03 8.47 -29.86
CA GLY A 28 19.12 7.63 -29.09
C GLY A 28 19.81 6.71 -28.09
N CYS A 29 20.25 7.22 -26.94
CA CYS A 29 20.30 6.49 -25.65
C CYS A 29 20.89 7.31 -24.48
N TRP A 30 20.71 8.63 -24.44
CA TRP A 30 21.31 9.47 -23.39
C TRP A 30 20.61 9.39 -22.01
N SER A 31 19.52 8.63 -21.86
CA SER A 31 18.74 8.59 -20.61
C SER A 31 18.49 7.19 -20.06
N ARG A 32 19.48 6.29 -20.16
CA ARG A 32 19.42 5.00 -19.48
C ARG A 32 19.97 5.15 -18.06
N VAL A 33 19.08 5.25 -17.08
CA VAL A 33 19.45 5.08 -15.66
C VAL A 33 19.38 3.58 -15.37
N GLU A 34 20.51 3.00 -14.96
CA GLU A 34 20.61 1.58 -14.63
C GLU A 34 19.72 1.23 -13.43
N ILE A 35 18.91 0.17 -13.57
CA ILE A 35 18.00 -0.33 -12.52
C ILE A 35 18.77 -0.68 -11.24
N GLU A 36 20.02 -1.12 -11.38
CA GLU A 36 20.91 -1.48 -10.27
C GLU A 36 21.37 -0.28 -9.44
N LYS A 37 21.31 0.95 -9.98
CA LYS A 37 21.63 2.20 -9.26
C LYS A 37 20.40 2.82 -8.59
N MET A 38 19.24 2.18 -8.70
CA MET A 38 17.96 2.69 -8.21
C MET A 38 17.52 1.93 -6.96
N SER A 39 16.94 2.67 -6.03
CA SER A 39 16.26 2.13 -4.85
C SER A 39 14.82 2.58 -4.92
N PHE A 40 13.92 1.60 -4.92
CA PHE A 40 12.48 1.85 -5.03
C PHE A 40 11.86 1.85 -3.65
N ILE A 41 11.11 2.89 -3.32
CA ILE A 41 10.28 2.88 -2.12
C ILE A 41 8.98 2.16 -2.45
N SER A 42 8.66 1.09 -1.71
CA SER A 42 7.39 0.39 -1.81
C SER A 42 6.36 0.92 -0.81
N VAL A 43 6.79 1.29 0.40
CA VAL A 43 5.92 1.80 1.48
C VAL A 43 6.60 2.95 2.20
N VAL A 44 5.82 3.97 2.55
CA VAL A 44 6.22 5.01 3.50
C VAL A 44 5.37 4.87 4.76
N GLY A 45 6.02 4.68 5.90
CA GLY A 45 5.42 4.80 7.23
C GLY A 45 5.68 6.20 7.78
N VAL A 46 4.66 6.82 8.37
CA VAL A 46 4.82 8.13 9.04
C VAL A 46 4.24 8.04 10.43
N ASP A 47 5.10 8.24 11.42
CA ASP A 47 4.77 8.27 12.85
C ASP A 47 5.01 9.65 13.43
N ARG A 48 4.33 9.94 14.54
CA ARG A 48 4.63 11.12 15.36
C ARG A 48 5.77 10.83 16.32
N ALA A 49 6.77 11.71 16.38
CA ALA A 49 7.92 11.60 17.28
C ALA A 49 8.20 12.93 17.99
N GLY A 50 7.43 13.21 19.05
CA GLY A 50 7.51 14.50 19.75
C GLY A 50 7.04 15.64 18.84
N SER A 51 7.87 16.68 18.69
CA SER A 51 7.60 17.78 17.74
C SER A 51 7.91 17.43 16.28
N ASP A 52 8.62 16.33 16.04
CA ASP A 52 9.05 15.90 14.71
C ASP A 52 8.19 14.72 14.21
N LEU A 53 8.43 14.35 12.97
CA LEU A 53 7.93 13.13 12.34
C LEU A 53 9.04 12.09 12.36
N LEU A 54 8.67 10.84 12.58
CA LEU A 54 9.52 9.69 12.25
C LEU A 54 9.00 9.13 10.93
N VAL A 55 9.82 9.20 9.88
CA VAL A 55 9.44 8.73 8.55
C VAL A 55 10.27 7.50 8.21
N SER A 56 9.57 6.39 7.97
CA SER A 56 10.16 5.10 7.65
C SER A 56 9.95 4.79 6.17
N PHE A 57 11.02 4.51 5.46
CA PHE A 57 11.03 4.19 4.05
C PHE A 57 11.36 2.71 3.88
N GLN A 58 10.40 1.94 3.36
CA GLN A 58 10.65 0.56 2.94
C GLN A 58 11.27 0.58 1.55
N ILE A 59 12.56 0.23 1.47
CA ILE A 59 13.33 0.24 0.24
C ILE A 59 13.53 -1.20 -0.25
N VAL A 60 13.12 -1.44 -1.50
CA VAL A 60 13.30 -2.71 -2.17
C VAL A 60 14.70 -2.78 -2.77
N ASN A 61 15.38 -3.92 -2.60
CA ASN A 61 16.66 -4.23 -3.23
C ASN A 61 16.44 -5.22 -4.40
N PRO A 62 16.42 -4.73 -5.66
CA PRO A 62 16.15 -5.57 -6.83
C PRO A 62 17.18 -6.71 -7.01
N SER A 63 18.44 -6.45 -6.68
CA SER A 63 19.53 -7.42 -6.84
C SER A 63 19.39 -8.61 -5.88
N ALA A 64 18.88 -8.36 -4.67
CA ALA A 64 18.59 -9.41 -3.69
C ALA A 64 17.32 -10.22 -4.05
N LEU A 65 16.30 -9.56 -4.62
CA LEU A 65 15.10 -10.25 -5.11
C LEU A 65 15.42 -11.20 -6.28
N ALA A 66 16.28 -10.79 -7.22
CA ALA A 66 16.65 -11.60 -8.37
C ALA A 66 17.45 -12.86 -8.00
N LYS A 67 18.26 -12.81 -6.93
CA LYS A 67 19.11 -13.94 -6.48
C LYS A 67 18.35 -14.98 -5.65
N ASN A 68 17.31 -14.58 -4.93
CA ASN A 68 16.55 -15.45 -4.03
C ASN A 68 15.57 -16.42 -4.73
N GLY A 69 15.57 -16.50 -6.07
CA GLY A 69 14.84 -17.50 -6.85
C GLY A 69 15.60 -18.81 -7.11
N GLY A 70 16.87 -18.91 -6.68
CA GLY A 70 17.69 -20.11 -6.81
C GLY A 70 17.90 -20.82 -5.47
N THR A 71 17.68 -22.12 -5.43
CA THR A 71 18.04 -23.00 -4.30
C THR A 71 19.56 -23.06 -4.16
N GLY A 72 20.14 -22.20 -3.32
CA GLY A 72 21.58 -22.22 -3.04
C GLY A 72 21.99 -21.29 -1.90
N GLY A 73 22.38 -21.92 -0.78
CA GLY A 73 23.14 -21.45 0.39
C GLY A 73 23.42 -19.95 0.63
N GLY A 74 22.95 -19.47 1.78
CA GLY A 74 23.73 -18.68 2.75
C GLY A 74 24.27 -17.30 2.33
N GLY A 75 23.64 -16.24 2.84
CA GLY A 75 24.24 -14.89 2.89
C GLY A 75 23.82 -13.96 1.75
N GLY A 76 22.54 -13.94 1.37
CA GLY A 76 22.01 -12.89 0.50
C GLY A 76 21.61 -11.65 1.31
N GLU A 77 21.89 -10.45 0.80
CA GLU A 77 21.30 -9.20 1.31
C GLU A 77 19.77 -9.35 1.43
N PRO A 78 19.13 -8.72 2.43
CA PRO A 78 17.70 -8.82 2.56
C PRO A 78 17.01 -8.17 1.33
N PRO A 79 15.91 -8.76 0.83
CA PRO A 79 15.21 -8.25 -0.35
C PRO A 79 14.62 -6.84 -0.12
N VAL A 80 14.47 -6.46 1.15
CA VAL A 80 13.95 -5.19 1.61
C VAL A 80 14.72 -4.77 2.85
N PHE A 81 14.92 -3.48 3.01
CA PHE A 81 15.33 -2.88 4.27
C PHE A 81 14.50 -1.63 4.56
N VAL A 82 14.43 -1.24 5.83
CA VAL A 82 13.70 -0.06 6.27
C VAL A 82 14.69 0.95 6.82
N LEU A 83 14.70 2.16 6.26
CA LEU A 83 15.44 3.28 6.81
C LEU A 83 14.47 4.26 7.45
N SER A 84 14.77 4.73 8.66
CA SER A 84 13.88 5.63 9.39
C SER A 84 14.64 6.88 9.81
N VAL A 85 14.09 8.04 9.47
CA VAL A 85 14.72 9.34 9.75
C VAL A 85 13.74 10.24 10.48
N LYS A 86 14.27 11.06 11.39
CA LYS A 86 13.49 12.11 12.06
C LYS A 86 13.54 13.40 11.24
N GLY A 87 12.38 13.96 10.93
CA GLY A 87 12.26 15.19 10.17
C GLY A 87 11.12 16.06 10.67
N ARG A 88 11.26 17.38 10.55
CA ARG A 88 10.19 18.32 10.91
C ARG A 88 9.00 18.24 9.94
N THR A 89 9.29 17.85 8.70
CA THR A 89 8.33 17.68 7.60
C THR A 89 8.73 16.49 6.74
N LEU A 90 7.81 16.00 5.89
CA LEU A 90 8.15 14.97 4.90
C LEU A 90 9.30 15.40 3.97
N PRO A 91 9.32 16.62 3.40
CA PRO A 91 10.47 17.10 2.63
C PRO A 91 11.81 17.10 3.40
N ASP A 92 11.81 17.48 4.68
CA ASP A 92 13.03 17.43 5.52
C ASP A 92 13.52 15.98 5.72
N ALA A 93 12.59 15.05 5.99
CA ALA A 93 12.91 13.63 6.05
C ALA A 93 13.48 13.11 4.72
N LEU A 94 12.94 13.56 3.58
CA LEU A 94 13.45 13.21 2.25
C LEU A 94 14.85 13.77 1.96
N ALA A 95 15.15 14.98 2.44
CA ALA A 95 16.49 15.53 2.35
C ALA A 95 17.48 14.69 3.18
N LYS A 96 17.11 14.28 4.40
CA LYS A 96 17.95 13.45 5.27
C LYS A 96 18.19 12.06 4.71
N ILE A 97 17.16 11.38 4.22
CA ILE A 97 17.34 10.03 3.65
C ILE A 97 18.24 10.05 2.39
N SER A 98 18.26 11.15 1.64
CA SER A 98 19.16 11.30 0.49
C SER A 98 20.64 11.36 0.85
N GLN A 99 20.97 11.63 2.12
CA GLN A 99 22.35 11.60 2.64
C GLN A 99 22.73 10.20 3.13
N GLU A 100 21.75 9.42 3.61
CA GLU A 100 21.98 8.07 4.15
C GLU A 100 21.92 6.99 3.05
N SER A 101 21.19 7.24 1.97
CA SER A 101 21.09 6.31 0.84
C SER A 101 21.91 6.79 -0.36
N PRO A 102 22.94 6.05 -0.81
CA PRO A 102 23.74 6.43 -1.97
C PRO A 102 22.98 6.32 -3.30
N ARG A 103 21.77 5.73 -3.29
CA ARG A 103 20.94 5.54 -4.48
C ARG A 103 19.82 6.59 -4.52
N ALA A 104 19.46 7.02 -5.72
CA ALA A 104 18.35 7.95 -5.91
C ALA A 104 17.04 7.31 -5.42
N VAL A 105 16.40 7.99 -4.47
CA VAL A 105 15.13 7.60 -3.89
C VAL A 105 14.00 7.95 -4.86
N ARG A 106 13.22 6.95 -5.31
CA ARG A 106 12.12 7.13 -6.27
C ARG A 106 10.79 6.63 -5.72
N PHE A 107 9.74 7.42 -5.93
CA PHE A 107 8.36 7.11 -5.49
C PHE A 107 7.52 6.41 -6.56
N LYS A 108 8.09 6.20 -7.75
CA LYS A 108 7.41 5.51 -8.86
C LYS A 108 6.88 4.11 -8.52
N GLN A 109 7.34 3.46 -7.46
CA GLN A 109 6.81 2.15 -7.03
C GLN A 109 6.14 2.21 -5.65
N LEU A 110 5.82 3.40 -5.16
CA LEU A 110 5.07 3.55 -3.92
C LEU A 110 3.69 2.90 -4.08
N ASP A 111 3.45 1.87 -3.28
CA ASP A 111 2.20 1.09 -3.26
C ASP A 111 1.31 1.52 -2.11
N ALA A 112 1.86 1.86 -0.94
CA ALA A 112 1.09 2.26 0.24
C ALA A 112 1.78 3.33 1.10
N VAL A 113 0.95 4.13 1.79
CA VAL A 113 1.35 5.00 2.90
C VAL A 113 0.68 4.50 4.17
N VAL A 114 1.47 4.23 5.20
CA VAL A 114 1.01 3.79 6.52
C VAL A 114 1.11 4.96 7.48
N LEU A 115 -0.03 5.34 8.05
CA LEU A 115 -0.16 6.43 9.00
C LEU A 115 -0.16 5.85 10.42
N GLY A 116 0.80 6.26 11.24
CA GLY A 116 0.84 5.88 12.65
C GLY A 116 -0.39 6.40 13.39
N GLU A 117 -0.82 5.68 14.41
CA GLU A 117 -2.04 6.03 15.17
C GLU A 117 -1.92 7.41 15.82
N SER A 118 -0.77 7.70 16.44
CA SER A 118 -0.51 8.96 17.12
C SER A 118 -0.58 10.15 16.15
N LEU A 119 0.01 10.00 14.97
CA LEU A 119 -0.05 10.98 13.89
C LEU A 119 -1.48 11.15 13.36
N GLY A 120 -2.20 10.04 13.19
CA GLY A 120 -3.61 10.02 12.80
C GLY A 120 -4.45 10.90 13.73
N LYS A 121 -4.30 10.72 15.04
CA LYS A 121 -5.06 11.46 16.07
C LYS A 121 -4.73 12.95 16.09
N GLU A 122 -3.47 13.33 15.86
CA GLU A 122 -3.05 14.75 15.78
C GLU A 122 -3.59 15.41 14.50
N GLY A 123 -3.47 14.72 13.37
CA GLY A 123 -4.00 15.11 12.08
C GLY A 123 -3.01 14.93 10.94
N VAL A 124 -3.47 14.41 9.81
CA VAL A 124 -2.63 13.99 8.68
C VAL A 124 -2.63 14.97 7.51
N SER A 125 -3.24 16.15 7.66
CA SER A 125 -3.42 17.11 6.55
C SER A 125 -2.12 17.49 5.86
N HIS A 126 -1.06 17.75 6.63
CA HIS A 126 0.25 18.15 6.11
C HIS A 126 0.97 17.02 5.37
N ILE A 127 0.71 15.77 5.78
CA ILE A 127 1.21 14.56 5.11
C ILE A 127 0.49 14.37 3.79
N MET A 128 -0.83 14.48 3.82
CA MET A 128 -1.67 14.30 2.64
C MET A 128 -1.45 15.40 1.59
N ASP A 129 -1.22 16.65 2.02
CA ASP A 129 -0.88 17.77 1.13
C ASP A 129 0.43 17.50 0.36
N PHE A 130 1.45 16.98 1.04
CA PHE A 130 2.70 16.57 0.39
C PHE A 130 2.45 15.52 -0.70
N PHE A 131 1.72 14.45 -0.38
CA PHE A 131 1.44 13.38 -1.34
C PHE A 131 0.53 13.83 -2.49
N ALA A 132 -0.36 14.80 -2.27
CA ALA A 132 -1.24 15.34 -3.30
C ALA A 132 -0.50 16.24 -4.29
N ARG A 133 0.53 16.99 -3.84
CA ARG A 133 1.24 17.98 -4.66
C ARG A 133 2.49 17.44 -5.35
N HIS A 134 3.11 16.38 -4.81
CA HIS A 134 4.37 15.89 -5.34
C HIS A 134 4.18 15.17 -6.69
N TRP A 135 4.90 15.63 -7.71
CA TRP A 135 4.74 15.22 -9.12
C TRP A 135 4.94 13.72 -9.41
N GLU A 136 5.71 13.01 -8.57
CA GLU A 136 5.88 11.55 -8.70
C GLU A 136 4.72 10.72 -8.10
N MET A 137 3.77 11.33 -7.37
CA MET A 137 2.76 10.60 -6.60
C MET A 137 1.52 10.25 -7.42
N ARG A 138 1.04 9.01 -7.25
CA ARG A 138 -0.19 8.54 -7.87
C ARG A 138 -1.37 8.61 -6.91
N ARG A 139 -2.53 9.04 -7.41
CA ARG A 139 -3.80 8.93 -6.66
C ARG A 139 -4.19 7.50 -6.29
N SER A 140 -3.56 6.49 -6.90
CA SER A 140 -3.82 5.07 -6.67
C SER A 140 -3.02 4.44 -5.53
N ILE A 141 -2.20 5.21 -4.80
CA ILE A 141 -1.47 4.74 -3.62
C ILE A 141 -2.48 4.36 -2.54
N TRP A 142 -2.28 3.23 -1.86
CA TRP A 142 -3.16 2.79 -0.77
C TRP A 142 -2.87 3.57 0.52
N ILE A 143 -3.92 3.95 1.24
CA ILE A 143 -3.80 4.60 2.56
C ILE A 143 -4.23 3.61 3.64
N ILE A 144 -3.40 3.49 4.68
CA ILE A 144 -3.58 2.54 5.78
C ILE A 144 -3.26 3.24 7.10
N VAL A 145 -3.95 2.84 8.16
CA VAL A 145 -3.67 3.29 9.52
C VAL A 145 -3.09 2.14 10.31
N ALA A 146 -1.92 2.33 10.91
CA ALA A 146 -1.41 1.42 11.92
C ALA A 146 -2.16 1.65 13.23
N LYS A 147 -2.62 0.59 13.90
CA LYS A 147 -2.87 0.63 15.34
C LYS A 147 -1.51 0.53 16.01
N GLY A 148 -1.08 1.58 16.69
CA GLY A 148 0.31 1.76 17.09
C GLY A 148 1.20 2.41 16.02
N SER A 149 2.40 1.86 15.80
CA SER A 149 3.45 2.48 14.99
C SER A 149 3.46 2.01 13.53
N ALA A 150 3.54 2.96 12.60
CA ALA A 150 3.76 2.68 11.19
C ALA A 150 5.13 2.00 10.94
N GLN A 151 6.19 2.44 11.63
CA GLN A 151 7.51 1.81 11.54
C GLN A 151 7.45 0.32 11.87
N GLU A 152 6.67 -0.08 12.88
CA GLU A 152 6.52 -1.49 13.25
C GLU A 152 5.87 -2.31 12.14
N ILE A 153 4.84 -1.78 11.46
CA ILE A 153 4.24 -2.40 10.28
C ILE A 153 5.30 -2.66 9.20
N LEU A 154 6.17 -1.68 8.93
CA LEU A 154 7.20 -1.80 7.89
C LEU A 154 8.31 -2.79 8.27
N LEU A 155 8.69 -2.84 9.55
CA LEU A 155 9.78 -3.70 10.03
C LEU A 155 9.36 -5.16 10.22
N LYS A 156 8.14 -5.39 10.72
CA LYS A 156 7.70 -6.71 11.20
C LYS A 156 6.48 -7.26 10.48
N GLY A 157 5.93 -6.51 9.53
CA GLY A 157 4.68 -6.86 8.86
C GLY A 157 4.80 -7.72 7.61
N ALA A 158 6.01 -8.17 7.24
CA ALA A 158 6.19 -9.05 6.08
C ALA A 158 5.56 -10.42 6.35
N PRO A 159 4.51 -10.86 5.61
CA PRO A 159 4.01 -12.22 5.77
C PRO A 159 5.03 -13.23 5.24
N VAL A 160 4.96 -14.46 5.72
CA VAL A 160 5.91 -15.53 5.35
C VAL A 160 5.97 -15.80 3.84
N GLN A 161 4.83 -15.64 3.15
CA GLN A 161 4.70 -15.92 1.73
C GLN A 161 5.23 -14.79 0.84
N GLU A 162 5.26 -13.55 1.34
CA GLU A 162 5.67 -12.38 0.57
C GLU A 162 6.74 -11.59 1.36
N LYS A 163 7.98 -11.68 0.87
CA LYS A 163 9.16 -11.11 1.54
C LYS A 163 9.18 -9.57 1.52
N VAL A 164 8.24 -8.94 0.81
CA VAL A 164 8.11 -7.47 0.72
C VAL A 164 6.78 -7.00 1.33
N PRO A 165 6.78 -6.40 2.54
CA PRO A 165 5.53 -5.96 3.19
C PRO A 165 4.63 -5.08 2.32
N GLY A 166 5.19 -4.13 1.55
CA GLY A 166 4.42 -3.33 0.59
C GLY A 166 3.69 -4.14 -0.48
N MET A 167 4.28 -5.21 -1.00
CA MET A 167 3.61 -6.08 -1.97
C MET A 167 2.49 -6.88 -1.29
N ALA A 168 2.73 -7.39 -0.08
CA ALA A 168 1.70 -8.07 0.71
C ALA A 168 0.49 -7.15 0.96
N ILE A 169 0.75 -5.93 1.44
CA ILE A 169 -0.26 -4.89 1.62
C ILE A 169 -1.05 -4.66 0.33
N LYS A 170 -0.34 -4.46 -0.79
CA LYS A 170 -0.97 -4.22 -2.09
C LYS A 170 -1.86 -5.39 -2.49
N MET A 171 -1.39 -6.62 -2.37
CA MET A 171 -2.15 -7.81 -2.73
C MET A 171 -3.41 -7.95 -1.86
N LEU A 172 -3.31 -7.69 -0.56
CA LEU A 172 -4.45 -7.73 0.35
C LEU A 172 -5.45 -6.59 0.06
N MET A 173 -4.95 -5.39 -0.27
CA MET A 173 -5.78 -4.22 -0.58
C MET A 173 -6.42 -4.28 -1.97
N ASP A 174 -5.80 -4.92 -2.96
CA ASP A 174 -6.31 -5.01 -4.33
C ASP A 174 -7.18 -6.26 -4.58
N ARG A 175 -7.13 -7.26 -3.68
CA ARG A 175 -7.96 -8.47 -3.75
C ARG A 175 -9.44 -8.09 -3.80
N ARG A 176 -10.14 -8.44 -4.89
CA ARG A 176 -11.56 -8.13 -5.12
C ARG A 176 -12.49 -9.28 -4.75
N ASP A 177 -12.00 -10.50 -4.81
CA ASP A 177 -12.67 -11.76 -4.47
C ASP A 177 -12.43 -12.10 -2.98
N ARG A 178 -12.67 -11.13 -2.10
CA ARG A 178 -12.36 -11.33 -0.68
C ARG A 178 -13.36 -12.30 -0.07
N LEU A 179 -12.86 -13.44 0.39
CA LEU A 179 -13.66 -14.38 1.19
C LEU A 179 -14.14 -13.74 2.51
N ALA A 180 -13.40 -12.77 3.04
CA ALA A 180 -13.77 -12.02 4.23
C ALA A 180 -13.55 -10.51 4.02
N PRO A 181 -14.58 -9.74 3.62
CA PRO A 181 -14.48 -8.29 3.48
C PRO A 181 -14.55 -7.64 4.87
N THR A 182 -13.42 -7.59 5.58
CA THR A 182 -13.32 -7.14 6.98
C THR A 182 -12.53 -5.85 7.16
N HIS A 183 -12.11 -5.20 6.08
CA HIS A 183 -11.38 -3.93 6.13
C HIS A 183 -11.79 -3.02 4.98
N TYR A 184 -11.53 -1.71 5.11
CA TYR A 184 -11.97 -0.71 4.14
C TYR A 184 -10.83 -0.21 3.24
N PRO A 185 -10.64 -0.80 2.04
CA PRO A 185 -9.55 -0.42 1.15
C PRO A 185 -9.83 0.97 0.54
N ILE A 186 -8.87 1.89 0.68
CA ILE A 186 -9.00 3.23 0.13
C ILE A 186 -7.70 3.71 -0.50
N LYS A 187 -7.83 4.35 -1.66
CA LYS A 187 -6.72 4.98 -2.39
C LYS A 187 -6.59 6.45 -1.98
N LEU A 188 -5.40 7.02 -2.13
CA LEU A 188 -5.08 8.41 -1.79
C LEU A 188 -6.10 9.39 -2.37
N GLY A 189 -6.51 9.22 -3.63
CA GLY A 189 -7.51 10.10 -4.25
C GLY A 189 -8.85 10.11 -3.52
N ASP A 190 -9.38 8.93 -3.20
CA ASP A 190 -10.66 8.80 -2.49
C ASP A 190 -10.54 9.24 -1.02
N PHE A 191 -9.38 8.99 -0.40
CA PHE A 191 -9.09 9.44 0.95
C PHE A 191 -9.07 10.97 1.04
N LEU A 192 -8.40 11.65 0.10
CA LEU A 192 -8.38 13.12 0.00
C LEU A 192 -9.79 13.70 -0.19
N ASN A 193 -10.61 13.07 -1.04
CA ASN A 193 -12.00 13.46 -1.23
C ASN A 193 -12.79 13.31 0.08
N GLY A 194 -12.67 12.16 0.75
CA GLY A 194 -13.35 11.88 2.02
C GLY A 194 -12.97 12.84 3.15
N MET A 195 -11.77 13.41 3.15
CA MET A 195 -11.37 14.41 4.13
C MET A 195 -11.87 15.83 3.82
N SER A 196 -12.19 16.12 2.55
CA SER A 196 -12.41 17.49 2.06
C SER A 196 -13.87 17.78 1.70
N MET A 197 -14.66 16.75 1.38
CA MET A 197 -16.05 16.90 0.96
C MET A 197 -17.00 16.98 2.16
N GLU A 198 -17.93 17.91 2.13
CA GLU A 198 -19.00 17.98 3.13
C GLU A 198 -19.92 16.76 3.03
N GLY A 199 -20.33 16.23 4.20
CA GLY A 199 -21.23 15.10 4.29
C GLY A 199 -20.58 13.72 4.12
N THR A 200 -19.26 13.64 3.91
CA THR A 200 -18.53 12.37 3.94
C THR A 200 -17.30 12.47 4.82
N ASP A 201 -16.90 11.35 5.40
CA ASP A 201 -15.70 11.20 6.21
C ASP A 201 -14.78 10.15 5.55
N ALA A 202 -13.48 10.31 5.71
CA ALA A 202 -12.52 9.35 5.19
C ALA A 202 -12.43 8.11 6.09
N ILE A 203 -12.40 6.93 5.47
CA ILE A 203 -12.26 5.64 6.16
C ILE A 203 -11.13 4.88 5.50
N ALA A 204 -10.20 4.35 6.28
CA ALA A 204 -9.05 3.61 5.78
C ALA A 204 -8.85 2.32 6.56
N SER A 205 -8.33 1.27 5.93
CA SER A 205 -8.00 0.01 6.59
C SER A 205 -7.12 0.23 7.82
N ALA A 206 -7.47 -0.40 8.93
CA ALA A 206 -6.65 -0.43 10.13
C ALA A 206 -5.86 -1.74 10.17
N VAL A 207 -4.56 -1.65 10.46
CA VAL A 207 -3.66 -2.81 10.53
C VAL A 207 -2.84 -2.80 11.81
N SER A 208 -2.45 -3.98 12.27
CA SER A 208 -1.47 -4.20 13.32
C SER A 208 -0.52 -5.32 12.93
N VAL A 209 0.49 -5.54 13.76
CA VAL A 209 1.40 -6.67 13.63
C VAL A 209 1.12 -7.62 14.79
N GLU A 210 0.73 -8.84 14.47
CA GLU A 210 0.52 -9.91 15.45
C GLU A 210 1.53 -11.05 15.21
N PRO A 211 1.88 -11.82 16.27
CA PRO A 211 2.56 -13.10 16.07
C PRO A 211 1.72 -13.97 15.15
N MET A 212 2.37 -14.55 14.14
CA MET A 212 1.78 -15.56 13.29
C MET A 212 1.49 -16.77 14.18
N GLN A 213 0.23 -16.90 14.59
CA GLN A 213 -0.21 -18.11 15.26
C GLN A 213 -0.29 -19.20 14.20
N GLU A 214 0.64 -20.16 14.22
CA GLU A 214 0.27 -21.52 13.85
C GLU A 214 -0.79 -21.93 14.88
N LYS A 215 -2.06 -21.63 14.60
CA LYS A 215 -3.17 -22.08 15.45
C LYS A 215 -3.24 -23.60 15.36
N ILE A 216 -2.45 -24.28 16.17
CA ILE A 216 -2.81 -25.59 16.68
C ILE A 216 -3.88 -25.30 17.75
N ALA A 217 -5.12 -25.67 17.46
CA ALA A 217 -6.19 -25.54 18.41
C ALA A 217 -5.89 -26.42 19.64
N GLY A 218 -5.59 -25.80 20.78
CA GLY A 218 -5.69 -26.47 22.09
C GLY A 218 -4.46 -26.47 23.00
N GLU A 219 -3.30 -25.96 22.61
CA GLU A 219 -2.14 -25.93 23.52
C GLU A 219 -1.68 -24.50 23.80
N SER A 220 -1.71 -24.14 25.08
CA SER A 220 -0.98 -23.01 25.62
C SER A 220 0.50 -23.24 25.31
N VAL A 221 1.08 -22.39 24.47
CA VAL A 221 2.54 -22.30 24.34
C VAL A 221 3.03 -21.68 25.65
N GLU A 222 3.36 -22.54 26.62
CA GLU A 222 4.19 -22.16 27.74
C GLU A 222 5.58 -21.88 27.18
N ASP A 223 5.99 -20.61 27.21
CA ASP A 223 7.37 -20.20 27.04
C ASP A 223 8.23 -20.90 28.08
N LYS A 224 9.02 -21.90 27.66
CA LYS A 224 10.30 -22.27 28.27
C LYS A 224 11.05 -23.27 27.40
N ASP A 225 12.20 -22.85 26.89
CA ASP A 225 13.30 -23.75 26.59
C ASP A 225 14.39 -23.55 27.64
N GLU A 226 14.79 -24.63 28.32
CA GLU A 226 15.86 -24.66 29.34
C GLU A 226 17.28 -24.64 28.76
N ASP A 227 17.45 -24.61 27.43
CA ASP A 227 18.76 -24.86 26.78
C ASP A 227 19.42 -23.66 26.07
N GLY A 228 19.03 -22.42 26.38
CA GLY A 228 19.82 -21.23 26.04
C GLY A 228 20.11 -21.00 24.55
N ASN A 229 19.40 -21.67 23.65
CA ASN A 229 19.54 -21.49 22.21
C ASN A 229 18.47 -20.52 21.71
N LYS A 230 18.88 -19.55 20.87
CA LYS A 230 18.04 -18.43 20.42
C LYS A 230 16.68 -18.92 19.93
N ALA A 231 15.63 -18.52 20.65
CA ALA A 231 14.24 -18.67 20.23
C ALA A 231 14.14 -18.30 18.75
N ALA A 232 13.59 -19.22 17.95
CA ALA A 232 13.24 -18.93 16.57
C ALA A 232 12.40 -17.65 16.60
N ALA A 233 12.90 -16.57 15.98
CA ALA A 233 12.22 -15.28 16.03
C ALA A 233 10.75 -15.48 15.68
N GLU A 234 9.85 -15.17 16.62
CA GLU A 234 8.41 -15.25 16.41
C GLU A 234 8.09 -14.57 15.08
N LYS A 235 7.63 -15.34 14.11
CA LYS A 235 7.25 -14.80 12.81
C LYS A 235 6.02 -13.92 13.07
N LYS A 236 6.06 -12.69 12.58
CA LYS A 236 4.97 -11.74 12.73
C LYS A 236 4.38 -11.42 11.38
N GLU A 237 3.09 -11.09 11.34
CA GLU A 237 2.39 -10.74 10.11
C GLU A 237 1.45 -9.56 10.29
N ILE A 238 1.13 -8.90 9.18
CA ILE A 238 0.11 -7.85 9.16
C ILE A 238 -1.27 -8.49 9.28
N VAL A 239 -2.02 -8.03 10.27
CA VAL A 239 -3.42 -8.38 10.46
C VAL A 239 -4.28 -7.14 10.18
N PHE A 240 -5.34 -7.34 9.41
CA PHE A 240 -6.34 -6.30 9.16
C PHE A 240 -7.42 -6.34 10.24
N GLU A 241 -7.57 -5.23 10.96
CA GLU A 241 -8.45 -5.15 12.13
C GLU A 241 -9.59 -4.15 11.92
N GLY A 242 -10.23 -4.19 10.74
CA GLY A 242 -11.30 -3.26 10.41
C GLY A 242 -10.79 -2.00 9.73
N ALA A 243 -11.23 -0.84 10.22
CA ALA A 243 -10.95 0.45 9.60
C ALA A 243 -10.84 1.60 10.61
N GLY A 244 -9.95 2.55 10.36
CA GLY A 244 -9.90 3.84 11.05
C GLY A 244 -10.84 4.86 10.40
N VAL A 245 -11.55 5.63 11.22
CA VAL A 245 -12.49 6.67 10.78
C VAL A 245 -11.88 8.04 11.04
N PHE A 246 -11.87 8.88 10.01
CA PHE A 246 -11.32 10.23 10.06
C PHE A 246 -12.43 11.26 9.96
N ARG A 247 -12.41 12.24 10.87
CA ARG A 247 -13.21 13.46 10.75
C ARG A 247 -12.32 14.58 10.24
N GLY A 248 -12.58 15.02 9.01
CA GLY A 248 -11.62 15.85 8.28
C GLY A 248 -10.27 15.12 8.20
N ALA A 249 -9.20 15.73 8.69
CA ALA A 249 -7.86 15.13 8.66
C ALA A 249 -7.45 14.37 9.94
N LYS A 250 -8.35 14.15 10.91
CA LYS A 250 -8.02 13.52 12.20
C LYS A 250 -8.70 12.17 12.37
N LEU A 251 -7.93 11.17 12.79
CA LEU A 251 -8.44 9.87 13.22
C LEU A 251 -9.23 10.04 14.53
N VAL A 252 -10.51 9.70 14.52
CA VAL A 252 -11.41 9.87 15.67
C VAL A 252 -11.87 8.56 16.28
N GLY A 253 -11.69 7.43 15.60
CA GLY A 253 -12.07 6.12 16.09
C GLY A 253 -11.79 5.00 15.11
N TYR A 254 -12.18 3.79 15.49
CA TYR A 254 -12.05 2.59 14.70
C TYR A 254 -13.39 1.87 14.58
N LEU A 255 -13.58 1.22 13.43
CA LEU A 255 -14.62 0.24 13.18
C LEU A 255 -13.96 -1.13 13.22
N GLY A 256 -14.54 -2.06 13.98
CA GLY A 256 -14.10 -3.45 13.98
C GLY A 256 -14.38 -4.14 12.63
N PRO A 257 -13.87 -5.37 12.43
CA PRO A 257 -14.07 -6.16 11.20
C PRO A 257 -15.53 -6.23 10.69
N HIS A 258 -16.48 -6.45 11.61
CA HIS A 258 -17.91 -6.54 11.27
C HIS A 258 -18.53 -5.18 10.91
N GLU A 259 -18.10 -4.12 11.57
CA GLU A 259 -18.58 -2.76 11.31
C GLU A 259 -18.02 -2.23 9.99
N ALA A 260 -16.72 -2.45 9.73
CA ALA A 260 -16.08 -2.10 8.46
C ALA A 260 -16.78 -2.79 7.28
N ARG A 261 -17.15 -4.07 7.46
CA ARG A 261 -18.00 -4.81 6.51
C ARG A 261 -19.37 -4.15 6.32
N GLY A 262 -20.04 -3.78 7.41
CA GLY A 262 -21.32 -3.05 7.37
C GLY A 262 -21.24 -1.77 6.54
N VAL A 263 -20.16 -1.00 6.69
CA VAL A 263 -19.91 0.20 5.88
C VAL A 263 -19.70 -0.15 4.41
N LEU A 264 -18.97 -1.22 4.08
CA LEU A 264 -18.81 -1.66 2.70
C LEU A 264 -20.14 -2.04 2.04
N TRP A 265 -21.01 -2.72 2.77
CA TRP A 265 -22.38 -3.01 2.34
C TRP A 265 -23.13 -1.71 2.05
N VAL A 266 -23.30 -0.85 3.05
CA VAL A 266 -24.11 0.38 2.93
C VAL A 266 -23.57 1.33 1.84
N SER A 267 -22.25 1.37 1.65
CA SER A 267 -21.62 2.19 0.60
C SER A 267 -21.62 1.54 -0.79
N GLY A 268 -22.16 0.33 -0.95
CA GLY A 268 -22.18 -0.40 -2.22
C GLY A 268 -20.79 -0.80 -2.71
N LYS A 269 -19.82 -0.92 -1.80
CA LYS A 269 -18.42 -1.25 -2.08
C LYS A 269 -18.06 -2.70 -1.79
N ILE A 270 -19.03 -3.50 -1.36
CA ILE A 270 -18.79 -4.91 -1.06
C ILE A 270 -18.55 -5.68 -2.36
N GLN A 271 -17.47 -6.45 -2.39
CA GLN A 271 -17.05 -7.26 -3.54
C GLN A 271 -16.84 -8.69 -3.04
N GLY A 272 -17.91 -9.48 -3.11
CA GLY A 272 -17.94 -10.85 -2.59
C GLY A 272 -17.93 -10.97 -1.06
N GLY A 273 -17.71 -12.19 -0.58
CA GLY A 273 -17.59 -12.51 0.85
C GLY A 273 -18.39 -13.75 1.24
N ILE A 274 -17.90 -14.45 2.26
CA ILE A 274 -18.59 -15.58 2.90
C ILE A 274 -19.21 -15.08 4.21
N TYR A 275 -20.51 -15.30 4.35
CA TYR A 275 -21.31 -14.89 5.48
C TYR A 275 -21.96 -16.10 6.13
N THR A 276 -21.41 -16.50 7.27
CA THR A 276 -22.02 -17.53 8.09
C THR A 276 -23.16 -16.91 8.89
N VAL A 277 -24.37 -17.37 8.63
CA VAL A 277 -25.59 -16.91 9.29
C VAL A 277 -26.15 -18.01 10.19
N PRO A 278 -26.64 -17.66 11.39
CA PRO A 278 -27.32 -18.62 12.23
C PRO A 278 -28.62 -19.08 11.54
N PRO A 279 -28.99 -20.35 11.66
CA PRO A 279 -30.26 -20.83 11.15
C PRO A 279 -31.43 -20.17 11.91
N PRO A 280 -32.60 -19.96 11.26
CA PRO A 280 -33.79 -19.42 11.91
C PRO A 280 -34.34 -20.26 13.07
N SER A 281 -33.96 -21.54 13.14
CA SER A 281 -34.33 -22.52 14.18
C SER A 281 -33.12 -23.37 14.58
N GLN A 282 -33.25 -24.30 15.54
CA GLN A 282 -32.16 -25.23 15.86
C GLN A 282 -31.71 -25.98 14.60
N GLY A 283 -30.41 -25.89 14.27
CA GLY A 283 -29.86 -26.49 13.06
C GLY A 283 -28.40 -26.09 12.81
N THR A 284 -27.90 -26.45 11.64
CA THR A 284 -26.53 -26.15 11.19
C THR A 284 -26.43 -24.72 10.66
N LEU A 285 -25.27 -24.09 10.85
CA LEU A 285 -24.97 -22.77 10.27
C LEU A 285 -25.04 -22.84 8.74
N GLY A 286 -25.67 -21.84 8.12
CA GLY A 286 -25.63 -21.64 6.68
C GLY A 286 -24.51 -20.67 6.31
N SER A 287 -23.79 -20.91 5.20
CA SER A 287 -22.77 -19.98 4.72
C SER A 287 -23.15 -19.44 3.35
N LEU A 288 -23.56 -18.18 3.29
CA LEU A 288 -23.83 -17.51 2.03
C LEU A 288 -22.52 -17.00 1.43
N VAL A 289 -22.21 -17.41 0.21
CA VAL A 289 -21.13 -16.85 -0.60
C VAL A 289 -21.72 -15.84 -1.58
N THR A 290 -21.46 -14.56 -1.36
CA THR A 290 -21.96 -13.50 -2.22
C THR A 290 -21.13 -13.40 -3.49
N GLU A 291 -21.82 -13.34 -4.63
CA GLU A 291 -21.22 -13.08 -5.94
C GLU A 291 -21.46 -11.64 -6.38
N LYS A 292 -22.66 -11.11 -6.10
CA LYS A 292 -23.07 -9.77 -6.48
C LYS A 292 -23.82 -9.10 -5.34
N SER A 293 -23.56 -7.81 -5.18
CA SER A 293 -24.25 -6.95 -4.23
C SER A 293 -24.65 -5.65 -4.90
N SER A 294 -25.84 -5.15 -4.60
CA SER A 294 -26.26 -3.82 -5.01
C SER A 294 -27.00 -3.12 -3.87
N VAL A 295 -26.79 -1.82 -3.76
CA VAL A 295 -27.41 -1.01 -2.71
C VAL A 295 -28.17 0.16 -3.32
N ARG A 296 -29.37 0.39 -2.80
CA ARG A 296 -30.21 1.53 -3.12
C ARG A 296 -30.49 2.32 -1.85
N VAL A 297 -29.92 3.52 -1.77
CA VAL A 297 -30.17 4.48 -0.70
C VAL A 297 -31.22 5.49 -1.16
N LYS A 298 -32.32 5.61 -0.44
CA LYS A 298 -33.37 6.62 -0.67
C LYS A 298 -33.48 7.55 0.55
N PRO A 299 -33.17 8.85 0.41
CA PRO A 299 -33.46 9.82 1.46
C PRO A 299 -34.96 10.09 1.52
N VAL A 300 -35.51 10.07 2.73
CA VAL A 300 -36.90 10.42 3.07
C VAL A 300 -36.84 11.63 4.00
N ILE A 301 -37.14 12.80 3.45
CA ILE A 301 -37.08 14.07 4.17
C ILE A 301 -38.46 14.39 4.76
N SER A 302 -38.54 14.58 6.07
CA SER A 302 -39.68 15.16 6.78
C SER A 302 -39.33 16.56 7.27
N LYS A 303 -40.32 17.34 7.74
CA LYS A 303 -40.11 18.72 8.22
C LYS A 303 -39.00 18.84 9.27
N ASP A 304 -38.85 17.85 10.16
CA ASP A 304 -37.92 17.91 11.31
C ASP A 304 -36.80 16.85 11.27
N ASN A 305 -36.80 15.94 10.30
CA ASN A 305 -35.78 14.88 10.22
C ASN A 305 -35.52 14.35 8.81
N ILE A 306 -34.30 13.87 8.61
CA ILE A 306 -33.88 13.13 7.42
C ILE A 306 -33.77 11.66 7.82
N ARG A 307 -34.47 10.77 7.12
CA ARG A 307 -34.36 9.32 7.26
C ARG A 307 -33.78 8.73 5.98
N PHE A 308 -32.92 7.73 6.10
CA PHE A 308 -32.38 7.01 4.94
C PHE A 308 -32.95 5.60 4.92
N GLN A 309 -33.68 5.26 3.85
CA GLN A 309 -34.07 3.88 3.58
C GLN A 309 -32.96 3.24 2.73
N ILE A 310 -32.33 2.21 3.27
CA ILE A 310 -31.21 1.51 2.63
C ILE A 310 -31.67 0.10 2.30
N ASN A 311 -31.83 -0.19 1.01
CA ASN A 311 -32.18 -1.52 0.54
C ASN A 311 -30.92 -2.17 -0.06
N ILE A 312 -30.51 -3.30 0.51
CA ILE A 312 -29.35 -4.09 0.09
C ILE A 312 -29.87 -5.36 -0.57
N TYR A 313 -29.37 -5.66 -1.76
CA TYR A 313 -29.69 -6.87 -2.50
C TYR A 313 -28.39 -7.64 -2.74
N ASP A 314 -28.29 -8.83 -2.14
CA ASP A 314 -27.16 -9.73 -2.30
C ASP A 314 -27.61 -11.02 -3.02
N GLU A 315 -26.86 -11.42 -4.03
CA GLU A 315 -27.02 -12.66 -4.78
C GLU A 315 -25.79 -13.54 -4.57
N GLY A 316 -26.02 -14.84 -4.37
CA GLY A 316 -24.97 -15.78 -4.00
C GLY A 316 -25.48 -17.23 -3.91
N TYR A 317 -24.60 -18.12 -3.47
CA TYR A 317 -24.90 -19.54 -3.23
C TYR A 317 -24.65 -19.91 -1.76
N VAL A 318 -25.27 -20.99 -1.30
CA VAL A 318 -25.17 -21.52 0.08
C VAL A 318 -24.52 -22.89 0.07
#